data_AF-A0A4R0ZJU0-F1
#
_entry.id   AF-A0A4R0ZJU0-F1
#
_cell.length_a   1.000
_cell.length_b   1.000
_cell.length_c   1.000
_cell.angle_alpha   90.00
_cell.angle_beta   90.00
_cell.angle_gamma   90.00
#
_symmetry.space_group_name_H-M   'P 1'
#
loop_
_entity.id
_entity.type
_entity.pdbx_description
1 polymer ?
#
loop_
_entity_poly.entity_id
_entity_poly.type
_entity_poly.pdbx_seq_one_letter_code
_entity_poly.pdbx_strand_id
1 'polypeptide(L)'
;MLTDYHNHLEKGTLTLDYLKQFTDKAEEKGIAHFGISEHAYHFYQTADILRNPWVDERRYYDMNDYTALFREAWNSGIDVKMSIEMDYTPGKHDEMRRFITGYDFDYII
;
A
#
# COMPACT_ATOMS: atom_id res chain seq x y z
N MET A 1 12.22 -19.95 2.77
CA MET A 1 11.69 -19.10 1.69
C MET A 1 11.81 -17.66 2.16
N LEU A 2 12.40 -16.77 1.37
CA LEU A 2 12.57 -15.37 1.75
C LEU A 2 11.30 -14.59 1.43
N THR A 3 10.91 -13.68 2.31
CA THR A 3 9.69 -12.88 2.21
C THR A 3 9.97 -11.44 2.60
N ASP A 4 9.32 -10.51 1.92
CA ASP A 4 9.38 -9.09 2.24
C ASP A 4 8.01 -8.43 2.00
N TYR A 5 7.36 -8.01 3.08
CA TYR A 5 6.01 -7.46 3.07
C TYR A 5 5.95 -6.03 3.61
N HIS A 6 7.09 -5.35 3.79
CA HIS A 6 7.10 -3.97 4.28
C HIS A 6 7.84 -3.06 3.31
N ASN A 7 7.18 -2.70 2.21
CA ASN A 7 7.76 -1.90 1.13
C ASN A 7 6.82 -0.76 0.71
N HIS A 8 7.42 0.31 0.18
CA HIS A 8 6.74 1.57 -0.10
C HIS A 8 7.05 2.06 -1.52
N LEU A 9 6.04 2.61 -2.20
CA LEU A 9 6.15 3.25 -3.51
C LEU A 9 6.24 4.79 -3.39
N GLU A 10 6.16 5.33 -2.17
CA GLU A 10 5.96 6.75 -1.84
C GLU A 10 6.96 7.73 -2.49
N LYS A 11 8.12 7.23 -2.93
CA LYS A 11 9.19 8.00 -3.59
C LYS A 11 9.04 8.09 -5.11
N GLY A 12 8.05 7.43 -5.69
CA GLY A 12 7.76 7.47 -7.12
C GLY A 12 6.27 7.63 -7.39
N THR A 13 5.81 7.06 -8.50
CA THR A 13 4.43 7.14 -8.96
C THR A 13 3.75 5.78 -8.85
N LEU A 14 2.43 5.78 -8.65
CA LEU A 14 1.60 4.58 -8.70
C LEU A 14 1.45 4.12 -10.16
N THR A 15 2.52 3.55 -10.73
CA THR A 15 2.59 3.04 -12.09
C THR A 15 3.18 1.64 -12.11
N LEU A 16 2.76 0.84 -13.08
CA LEU A 16 3.24 -0.53 -13.24
C LEU A 16 4.77 -0.58 -13.43
N ASP A 17 5.32 0.33 -14.23
CA ASP A 17 6.77 0.42 -14.48
C ASP A 17 7.56 0.69 -13.19
N TYR A 18 7.03 1.52 -12.29
CA TYR A 18 7.69 1.78 -11.02
C TYR A 18 7.58 0.59 -10.08
N LEU A 19 6.39 -0.02 -9.96
CA LEU A 19 6.18 -1.24 -9.18
C LEU A 19 7.10 -2.39 -9.63
N LYS A 20 7.28 -2.56 -10.95
CA LYS A 20 8.17 -3.57 -11.52
C LYS A 20 9.61 -3.45 -11.04
N GLN A 21 10.11 -2.24 -10.80
CA GLN A 21 11.48 -2.07 -10.29
C GLN A 21 11.67 -2.74 -8.92
N PHE A 22 10.61 -2.80 -8.11
CA PHE A 22 10.63 -3.48 -6.82
C PHE A 22 10.49 -4.99 -6.97
N THR A 23 9.53 -5.45 -7.78
CA THR A 23 9.30 -6.89 -7.97
C THR A 23 10.47 -7.56 -8.67
N ASP A 24 11.06 -6.91 -9.68
CA ASP A 24 12.23 -7.40 -10.41
C ASP A 24 13.44 -7.47 -9.44
N LYS A 25 13.59 -6.49 -8.54
CA LYS A 25 14.64 -6.52 -7.50
C LYS A 25 14.40 -7.61 -6.45
N ALA A 26 13.15 -7.88 -6.10
CA ALA A 26 12.79 -8.94 -5.17
C ALA A 26 13.12 -10.31 -5.77
N GLU A 27 12.80 -10.52 -7.05
CA GLU A 27 13.14 -11.73 -7.81
C GLU A 27 14.66 -11.93 -7.88
N GLU A 28 15.43 -10.91 -8.25
CA GLU A 28 16.91 -10.97 -8.27
C GLU A 28 17.51 -11.39 -6.91
N LYS A 29 16.86 -11.02 -5.81
CA LYS A 29 17.27 -11.36 -4.44
C LYS A 29 16.74 -12.71 -3.95
N GLY A 30 15.95 -13.42 -4.76
CA GLY A 30 15.31 -14.68 -4.39
C GLY A 30 14.23 -14.53 -3.32
N ILE A 31 13.58 -13.37 -3.22
CA ILE A 31 12.43 -13.14 -2.36
C ILE A 31 11.19 -13.72 -3.06
N ALA A 32 10.66 -14.81 -2.53
CA ALA A 32 9.57 -15.56 -3.16
C ALA A 32 8.18 -15.00 -2.83
N HIS A 33 8.06 -14.24 -1.73
CA HIS A 33 6.83 -13.51 -1.42
C HIS A 33 7.12 -12.06 -1.15
N PHE A 34 6.51 -11.20 -1.96
CA PHE A 34 6.74 -9.78 -1.95
C PHE A 34 5.42 -9.01 -1.88
N GLY A 35 5.43 -7.87 -1.19
CA GLY A 35 4.26 -7.01 -1.08
C GLY A 35 4.62 -5.57 -0.80
N ILE A 36 3.68 -4.69 -1.14
CA ILE A 36 3.73 -3.26 -0.85
C ILE A 36 2.71 -2.98 0.25
N SER A 37 3.11 -2.20 1.24
CA SER A 37 2.32 -1.84 2.43
C SER A 37 2.41 -0.32 2.62
N GLU A 38 1.73 0.45 1.77
CA GLU A 38 1.93 1.90 1.80
C GLU A 38 1.44 2.54 3.10
N HIS A 39 2.03 3.67 3.50
CA HIS A 39 1.53 4.38 4.67
C HIS A 39 0.08 4.84 4.43
N ALA A 40 -0.83 4.42 5.32
CA ALA A 40 -2.25 4.75 5.23
C ALA A 40 -2.51 6.26 5.16
N TYR A 41 -1.69 7.08 5.83
CA TYR A 41 -1.88 8.52 5.87
C TYR A 41 -1.65 9.23 4.51
N HIS A 42 -1.04 8.57 3.52
CA HIS A 42 -0.91 9.13 2.17
C HIS A 42 -2.24 9.18 1.41
N PHE A 43 -3.25 8.41 1.84
CA PHE A 43 -4.49 8.23 1.09
C PHE A 43 -5.58 9.21 1.48
N TYR A 44 -6.30 9.79 0.52
CA TYR A 44 -7.42 10.68 0.81
C TYR A 44 -8.50 10.03 1.70
N GLN A 45 -8.69 8.73 1.54
CA GLN A 45 -9.70 7.92 2.24
C GLN A 45 -9.41 7.70 3.73
N THR A 46 -8.25 8.11 4.24
CA THR A 46 -7.89 7.99 5.67
C THR A 46 -7.91 9.33 6.40
N ALA A 47 -8.47 10.37 5.79
CA ALA A 47 -8.50 11.72 6.36
C ALA A 47 -9.30 11.82 7.66
N ASP A 48 -10.26 10.93 7.95
CA ASP A 48 -10.98 10.93 9.24
C ASP A 48 -10.27 10.15 10.36
N ILE A 49 -9.20 9.41 10.03
CA ILE A 49 -8.38 8.63 10.96
C ILE A 49 -7.32 9.54 11.60
N LEU A 50 -6.32 9.96 10.82
CA LEU A 50 -5.16 10.69 11.31
C LEU A 50 -5.01 12.01 10.56
N ARG A 51 -5.03 13.14 11.27
CA ARG A 51 -4.78 14.47 10.68
C ARG A 51 -3.87 15.31 11.54
N ASN A 52 -2.90 15.93 10.88
CA ASN A 52 -2.08 17.02 11.36
C ASN A 52 -1.40 17.67 10.14
N PRO A 53 -0.78 18.86 10.27
CA PRO A 53 -0.17 19.54 9.13
C PRO A 53 0.86 18.69 8.36
N TRP A 54 1.68 17.90 9.07
CA TRP A 54 2.69 17.05 8.46
C TRP A 54 2.07 15.91 7.62
N VAL A 55 1.01 15.29 8.13
CA VAL A 55 0.26 14.25 7.42
C VAL A 55 -0.50 14.82 6.23
N ASP A 56 -1.18 15.95 6.41
CA ASP A 56 -2.05 16.52 5.38
C ASP A 56 -1.24 16.97 4.15
N GLU A 57 -0.02 17.47 4.33
CA GLU A 57 0.92 17.76 3.23
C GLU A 57 1.34 16.51 2.43
N ARG A 58 1.22 15.32 3.04
CA ARG A 58 1.61 14.03 2.46
C ARG A 58 0.40 13.25 1.94
N ARG A 59 -0.80 13.80 1.99
CA ARG A 59 -2.02 13.12 1.54
C ARG A 59 -2.28 13.42 0.07
N TYR A 60 -1.84 12.52 -0.80
CA TYR A 60 -1.88 12.73 -2.26
C TYR A 60 -2.24 11.49 -3.07
N TYR A 61 -2.44 10.32 -2.45
CA TYR A 61 -2.88 9.12 -3.14
C TYR A 61 -4.39 8.90 -3.03
N ASP A 62 -4.97 8.35 -4.09
CA ASP A 62 -6.32 7.83 -4.10
C ASP A 62 -6.29 6.29 -4.06
N MET A 63 -7.12 5.68 -3.21
CA MET A 63 -7.20 4.23 -3.13
C MET A 63 -7.68 3.56 -4.44
N ASN A 64 -8.43 4.27 -5.29
CA ASN A 64 -8.80 3.73 -6.61
C ASN A 64 -7.56 3.56 -7.50
N ASP A 65 -6.63 4.52 -7.48
CA ASP A 65 -5.39 4.43 -8.26
C ASP A 65 -4.49 3.30 -7.73
N TYR A 66 -4.39 3.19 -6.41
CA TYR A 66 -3.63 2.12 -5.77
C TYR A 66 -4.19 0.73 -6.10
N THR A 67 -5.50 0.53 -5.91
CA THR A 67 -6.13 -0.76 -6.25
C THR A 67 -6.09 -1.07 -7.74
N ALA A 68 -6.19 -0.06 -8.62
CA ALA A 68 -6.04 -0.23 -10.06
C ALA A 68 -4.63 -0.73 -10.43
N LEU A 69 -3.58 -0.20 -9.79
CA LEU A 69 -2.20 -0.65 -9.99
C LEU A 69 -2.01 -2.14 -9.69
N PHE A 70 -2.55 -2.65 -8.59
CA PHE A 70 -2.42 -4.09 -8.26
C PHE A 70 -3.24 -4.96 -9.22
N ARG A 71 -4.44 -4.53 -9.60
CA ARG A 71 -5.21 -5.22 -10.64
C ARG A 71 -4.44 -5.29 -11.96
N GLU A 72 -3.79 -4.21 -12.36
CA GLU A 72 -2.93 -4.17 -13.54
C GLU A 72 -1.74 -5.13 -13.42
N ALA A 73 -1.07 -5.15 -12.26
CA ALA A 73 0.03 -6.07 -11.97
C ALA A 73 -0.40 -7.53 -12.06
N TRP A 74 -1.52 -7.90 -11.42
CA TRP A 74 -2.05 -9.26 -11.43
C TRP A 74 -2.50 -9.69 -12.83
N ASN A 75 -3.15 -8.81 -13.59
CA ASN A 75 -3.51 -9.07 -14.99
C ASN A 75 -2.27 -9.26 -15.88
N SER A 76 -1.13 -8.68 -15.49
CA SER A 76 0.16 -8.84 -16.15
C SER A 76 0.97 -10.04 -15.64
N GLY A 77 0.41 -10.85 -14.74
CA GLY A 77 1.07 -12.05 -14.20
C GLY A 77 2.14 -11.76 -13.14
N ILE A 78 2.16 -10.56 -12.56
CA ILE A 78 3.10 -10.20 -11.49
C ILE A 78 2.53 -10.65 -10.15
N ASP A 79 3.23 -11.55 -9.44
CA ASP A 79 2.85 -11.96 -8.09
C ASP A 79 3.36 -10.95 -7.06
N VAL A 80 2.46 -10.06 -6.63
CA VAL A 80 2.73 -9.05 -5.59
C VAL A 80 1.50 -8.88 -4.72
N LYS A 81 1.70 -8.76 -3.41
CA LYS A 81 0.64 -8.56 -2.44
C LYS A 81 0.32 -7.07 -2.23
N MET A 82 -0.96 -6.75 -2.22
CA MET A 82 -1.49 -5.42 -1.93
C MET A 82 -1.82 -5.31 -0.45
N SER A 83 -1.29 -4.28 0.22
CA SER A 83 -1.51 -4.05 1.64
C SER A 83 -1.44 -2.58 1.98
N ILE A 84 -1.64 -2.27 3.26
CA ILE A 84 -1.44 -0.96 3.84
C ILE A 84 -0.70 -1.10 5.17
N GLU A 85 0.19 -0.15 5.45
CA GLU A 85 0.69 0.10 6.80
C GLU A 85 -0.26 1.09 7.49
N MET A 86 -1.06 0.58 8.42
CA MET A 86 -2.08 1.33 9.13
C MET A 86 -1.57 1.74 10.52
N ASP A 87 -1.20 3.01 10.66
CA ASP A 87 -0.90 3.58 11.96
C ASP A 87 -2.03 3.35 12.98
N TYR A 88 -1.66 2.83 14.15
CA TYR A 88 -2.59 2.76 15.27
C TYR A 88 -2.93 4.17 15.75
N THR A 89 -4.17 4.60 15.50
CA THR A 89 -4.65 5.92 15.91
C THR A 89 -5.63 5.79 17.09
N PRO A 90 -5.24 6.22 18.31
CA PRO A 90 -6.11 6.13 19.48
C PRO A 90 -7.46 6.83 19.28
N GLY A 91 -8.56 6.14 19.62
CA GLY A 91 -9.91 6.68 19.52
C GLY A 91 -10.52 6.68 18.10
N LYS A 92 -9.86 6.04 17.13
CA LYS A 92 -10.28 5.98 15.72
C LYS A 92 -10.55 4.57 15.21
N HIS A 93 -10.82 3.62 16.11
CA HIS A 93 -10.93 2.20 15.76
C HIS A 93 -12.06 1.92 14.78
N ASP A 94 -13.16 2.68 14.82
CA ASP A 94 -14.27 2.49 13.89
C ASP A 94 -13.93 3.01 12.50
N GLU A 95 -13.25 4.15 12.38
CA GLU A 95 -12.71 4.68 11.12
C GLU A 95 -11.70 3.71 10.51
N MET A 96 -10.74 3.25 11.32
CA MET A 96 -9.74 2.25 10.91
C MET A 96 -10.41 0.97 10.41
N ARG A 97 -11.39 0.43 11.15
CA ARG A 97 -12.14 -0.77 10.74
C ARG A 97 -12.85 -0.56 9.41
N ARG A 98 -13.57 0.57 9.25
CA ARG A 98 -14.28 0.89 8.00
C ARG A 98 -13.31 0.93 6.82
N PHE A 99 -12.15 1.57 6.99
CA PHE A 99 -11.14 1.64 5.94
C PHE A 99 -10.55 0.26 5.63
N ILE A 100 -10.07 -0.48 6.63
CA ILE A 100 -9.43 -1.79 6.44
C ILE A 100 -10.38 -2.79 5.78
N THR A 101 -11.64 -2.81 6.19
CA THR A 101 -12.66 -3.72 5.61
C THR A 101 -13.24 -3.25 4.28
N GLY A 102 -12.85 -2.06 3.80
CA GLY A 102 -13.33 -1.48 2.55
C GLY A 102 -12.56 -1.93 1.31
N TYR A 103 -11.44 -2.64 1.47
CA TYR A 103 -10.57 -3.07 0.37
C TYR A 103 -10.09 -4.50 0.56
N ASP A 104 -9.75 -5.16 -0.54
CA ASP A 104 -9.27 -6.54 -0.57
C ASP A 104 -7.76 -6.61 -0.27
N PHE A 105 -7.33 -6.06 0.86
CA PHE A 105 -5.93 -6.15 1.28
C PHE A 105 -5.55 -7.60 1.59
N ASP A 106 -4.38 -8.05 1.11
CA ASP A 106 -3.84 -9.38 1.39
C ASP A 106 -3.39 -9.53 2.86
N TYR A 107 -2.92 -8.44 3.45
CA TYR A 107 -2.51 -8.31 4.85
C TYR A 107 -2.62 -6.84 5.29
N ILE A 108 -2.37 -6.56 6.57
CA ILE A 108 -2.28 -5.21 7.14
C ILE A 108 -1.05 -5.21 8.06
N ILE A 109 -0.25 -4.13 8.00
CA ILE A 109 0.81 -3.85 8.98
C ILE A 109 0.30 -2.83 9.99
#